data_AF-A0A1G6HQG6-F1
#
_entry.id   AF-A0A1G6HQG6-F1
#
_cell.length_a   1.000
_cell.length_b   1.000
_cell.length_c   1.000
_cell.angle_alpha   90.00
_cell.angle_beta   90.00
_cell.angle_gamma   90.00
#
_symmetry.space_group_name_H-M   'P 1'
#
loop_
_entity.id
_entity.type
_entity.pdbx_description
1 polymer ?
#
loop_
_entity_poly.entity_id
_entity_poly.type
_entity_poly.pdbx_seq_one_letter_code
_entity_poly.pdbx_strand_id
1 'polypeptide(L)'
;MLVEIIIVILVLGYFIKDQFEFAQVTHLRYLFLPIGGLLVFLTTINHLKDLPLAIILGLIAIAIGKFQTSSFEVRYKYLHTNLVYQADGVDYPITKKELFSKGGANYLYGWLVIAFFQISISMIKHGLNMSDLPSELLAEIFKDLFVIFRITDSESGWWVWELYSISSISYLICLIRSSPLLAQHILKKDPLN
;
A
#
# COMPACT_ATOMS: atom_id res chain seq x y z
N MET A 1 -16.61 -15.61 -16.22
CA MET A 1 -17.81 -15.04 -15.57
C MET A 1 -18.16 -15.67 -14.22
N LEU A 2 -18.91 -16.78 -14.08
CA LEU A 2 -19.31 -17.26 -12.73
C LEU A 2 -18.11 -17.65 -11.84
N VAL A 3 -17.18 -18.45 -12.37
CA VAL A 3 -15.96 -18.87 -11.65
C VAL A 3 -15.10 -17.67 -11.26
N GLU A 4 -14.97 -16.71 -12.17
CA GLU A 4 -14.20 -15.47 -11.97
C GLU A 4 -14.81 -14.59 -10.88
N ILE A 5 -16.13 -14.44 -10.85
CA ILE A 5 -16.85 -13.72 -9.79
C ILE A 5 -16.63 -14.40 -8.43
N ILE A 6 -16.66 -15.74 -8.39
CA ILE A 6 -16.38 -16.50 -7.16
C ILE A 6 -14.94 -16.24 -6.69
N ILE A 7 -13.96 -16.28 -7.61
CA ILE A 7 -12.56 -15.98 -7.29
C ILE A 7 -12.42 -14.56 -6.74
N VAL A 8 -13.05 -13.56 -7.38
CA VAL A 8 -13.03 -12.16 -6.93
C VAL A 8 -13.59 -12.06 -5.52
N ILE A 9 -14.73 -12.69 -5.23
CA ILE A 9 -15.35 -12.66 -3.89
C ILE A 9 -14.42 -13.29 -2.85
N LEU A 10 -13.82 -14.44 -3.15
CA LEU A 10 -12.92 -15.13 -2.23
C LEU A 10 -11.65 -14.31 -1.95
N VAL A 11 -11.02 -13.79 -3.00
CA VAL A 11 -9.80 -12.98 -2.90
C VAL A 11 -10.08 -11.64 -2.21
N LEU A 12 -11.21 -11.00 -2.51
CA LEU A 12 -11.65 -9.78 -1.83
C LEU A 12 -11.93 -10.05 -0.34
N GLY A 13 -12.59 -11.16 -0.01
CA GLY A 13 -12.81 -11.55 1.39
C GLY A 13 -11.51 -11.77 2.15
N TYR A 14 -10.54 -12.43 1.53
CA TYR A 14 -9.19 -12.59 2.07
C TYR A 14 -8.47 -11.24 2.25
N PHE A 15 -8.49 -10.39 1.21
CA PHE A 15 -7.86 -9.07 1.23
C PHE A 15 -8.44 -8.17 2.33
N ILE A 16 -9.76 -8.15 2.47
CA ILE A 16 -10.45 -7.41 3.53
C ILE A 16 -9.99 -7.90 4.90
N LYS A 17 -9.94 -9.22 5.12
CA LYS A 17 -9.46 -9.80 6.38
C LYS A 17 -8.03 -9.36 6.68
N ASP A 18 -7.14 -9.44 5.69
CA ASP A 18 -5.73 -9.02 5.81
C ASP A 18 -5.59 -7.54 6.23
N GLN A 19 -6.47 -6.65 5.77
CA GLN A 19 -6.45 -5.22 6.17
C GLN A 19 -6.70 -5.00 7.68
N PHE A 20 -7.29 -5.97 8.37
CA PHE A 20 -7.53 -5.93 9.81
C PHE A 20 -6.51 -6.72 10.63
N GLU A 21 -5.55 -7.39 9.98
CA GLU A 21 -4.47 -8.11 10.63
C GLU A 21 -3.22 -7.23 10.75
N PHE A 22 -2.36 -7.58 11.71
CA PHE A 22 -1.09 -6.90 11.91
C PHE A 22 -0.05 -7.49 10.98
N ALA A 23 0.41 -6.70 10.01
CA ALA A 23 1.48 -7.07 9.09
C ALA A 23 2.80 -6.39 9.48
N GLN A 24 3.92 -7.02 9.12
CA GLN A 24 5.25 -6.46 9.37
C GLN A 24 5.46 -5.17 8.55
N VAL A 25 6.01 -4.14 9.20
CA VAL A 25 6.44 -2.93 8.50
C VAL A 25 7.74 -3.21 7.76
N THR A 26 7.76 -2.98 6.44
CA THR A 26 8.96 -3.16 5.60
C THR A 26 9.25 -1.90 4.80
N HIS A 27 10.54 -1.58 4.62
CA HIS A 27 10.96 -0.46 3.77
C HIS A 27 10.52 -0.63 2.31
N LEU A 28 10.44 -1.87 1.82
CA LEU A 28 9.95 -2.17 0.46
C LEU A 28 8.55 -1.60 0.24
N ARG A 29 7.59 -1.98 1.10
CA ARG A 29 6.19 -1.58 0.96
C ARG A 29 5.97 -0.09 1.22
N TYR A 30 6.63 0.45 2.25
CA TYR A 30 6.36 1.81 2.71
C TYR A 30 7.17 2.88 1.99
N LEU A 31 8.36 2.56 1.47
CA LEU A 31 9.29 3.56 0.92
C LEU A 31 9.66 3.27 -0.54
N PHE A 32 10.18 2.09 -0.84
CA PHE A 32 10.72 1.81 -2.18
C PHE A 32 9.63 1.72 -3.24
N LEU A 33 8.48 1.08 -2.98
CA LEU A 33 7.41 1.00 -3.96
C LEU A 33 6.75 2.35 -4.24
N PRO A 34 6.38 3.18 -3.25
CA PRO A 34 5.78 4.48 -3.53
C PRO A 34 6.74 5.43 -4.26
N ILE A 35 8.04 5.40 -3.92
CA ILE A 35 9.04 6.21 -4.64
C ILE A 35 9.25 5.68 -6.06
N GLY A 36 9.39 4.36 -6.22
CA GLY A 36 9.53 3.74 -7.54
C GLY A 36 8.33 4.04 -8.44
N GLY A 37 7.12 3.91 -7.91
CA GLY A 37 5.90 4.25 -8.64
C GLY A 37 5.81 5.73 -9.00
N LEU A 38 6.30 6.63 -8.12
CA LEU A 38 6.36 8.06 -8.44
C LEU A 38 7.28 8.32 -9.64
N LEU A 39 8.42 7.63 -9.73
CA LEU A 39 9.32 7.74 -10.89
C LEU A 39 8.66 7.21 -12.17
N VAL A 40 7.93 6.10 -12.09
CA VAL A 40 7.16 5.56 -13.23
C VAL A 40 6.09 6.56 -13.67
N PHE A 41 5.34 7.17 -12.74
CA PHE A 41 4.40 8.23 -13.06
C PHE A 41 5.08 9.41 -13.77
N LEU A 42 6.17 9.94 -13.22
CA LEU A 42 6.87 11.10 -13.78
C LEU A 42 7.46 10.84 -15.18
N THR A 43 7.79 9.58 -15.51
CA THR A 43 8.31 9.20 -16.83
C THR A 43 7.22 8.86 -17.84
N THR A 44 6.00 8.53 -17.37
CA THR A 44 4.87 8.15 -18.22
C THR A 44 3.91 9.32 -18.51
N ILE A 45 3.84 10.32 -17.62
CA ILE A 45 3.08 11.55 -17.87
C ILE A 45 3.80 12.45 -18.89
N ASN A 46 3.48 12.29 -20.17
CA ASN A 46 4.20 12.98 -21.25
C ASN A 46 3.38 14.06 -21.99
N HIS A 47 2.17 14.39 -21.51
CA HIS A 47 1.29 15.32 -22.21
C HIS A 47 0.85 16.49 -21.33
N LEU A 48 1.13 17.72 -21.76
CA LEU A 48 0.62 18.95 -21.12
C LEU A 48 -0.92 18.96 -20.99
N LYS A 49 -1.62 18.23 -21.86
CA LYS A 49 -3.08 18.05 -21.82
C LYS A 49 -3.55 17.23 -20.62
N ASP A 50 -2.70 16.33 -20.12
CA ASP A 50 -3.01 15.47 -18.97
C ASP A 50 -2.70 16.16 -17.63
N LEU A 51 -1.92 17.25 -17.64
CA LEU A 51 -1.47 17.95 -16.43
C LEU A 51 -2.64 18.44 -15.53
N PRO A 52 -3.74 19.03 -16.05
CA PRO A 52 -4.85 19.42 -15.20
C PRO A 52 -5.50 18.23 -14.48
N LEU A 53 -5.65 17.10 -15.18
CA LEU A 53 -6.19 15.88 -14.58
C LEU A 53 -5.24 15.33 -13.51
N ALA A 54 -3.94 15.29 -13.80
CA ALA A 54 -2.92 14.86 -12.85
C ALA A 54 -2.95 15.71 -11.57
N ILE A 55 -3.00 17.04 -11.68
CA ILE A 55 -3.10 17.92 -10.50
C ILE A 55 -4.34 17.58 -9.65
N ILE A 56 -5.50 17.37 -10.28
CA ILE A 56 -6.73 17.00 -9.57
C ILE A 56 -6.59 15.64 -8.88
N LEU A 57 -6.09 14.62 -9.59
CA LEU A 57 -5.91 13.28 -9.05
C LEU A 57 -4.85 13.25 -7.94
N GLY A 58 -3.78 14.01 -8.07
CA GLY A 58 -2.77 14.18 -7.03
C GLY A 58 -3.35 14.78 -5.75
N LEU A 59 -4.19 15.82 -5.86
CA LEU A 59 -4.88 16.39 -4.69
C LEU A 59 -5.84 15.38 -4.04
N ILE A 60 -6.58 14.62 -4.85
CA ILE A 60 -7.45 13.53 -4.37
C ILE A 60 -6.61 12.46 -3.65
N ALA A 61 -5.51 12.02 -4.24
CA ALA A 61 -4.62 11.01 -3.67
C ALA A 61 -4.02 11.46 -2.34
N ILE A 62 -3.64 12.73 -2.20
CA ILE A 62 -3.18 13.31 -0.92
C ILE A 62 -4.30 13.27 0.13
N ALA A 63 -5.52 13.66 -0.26
CA ALA A 63 -6.66 13.65 0.66
C ALA A 63 -6.98 12.22 1.14
N ILE A 64 -6.94 11.25 0.22
CA ILE A 64 -7.14 9.83 0.53
C ILE A 64 -6.04 9.32 1.45
N GLY A 65 -4.76 9.55 1.12
CA GLY A 65 -3.63 9.09 1.93
C GLY A 65 -3.70 9.63 3.36
N LYS A 66 -4.06 10.90 3.54
CA LYS A 66 -4.34 11.48 4.86
C LYS A 66 -5.51 10.78 5.56
N PHE A 67 -6.63 10.59 4.87
CA PHE A 67 -7.82 9.93 5.42
C PHE A 67 -7.49 8.51 5.92
N GLN A 68 -6.74 7.73 5.15
CA GLN A 68 -6.36 6.36 5.47
C GLN A 68 -5.57 6.22 6.79
N THR A 69 -4.87 7.27 7.24
CA THR A 69 -4.10 7.22 8.50
C THR A 69 -4.94 7.17 9.77
N SER A 70 -6.22 7.54 9.70
CA SER A 70 -7.06 7.74 10.88
C SER A 70 -7.48 6.46 11.62
N SER A 71 -7.39 5.29 10.99
CA SER A 71 -7.64 3.98 11.64
C SER A 71 -6.36 3.16 11.90
N PHE A 72 -5.19 3.79 11.75
CA PHE A 72 -3.93 3.07 11.77
C PHE A 72 -3.46 2.74 13.19
N GLU A 73 -3.02 1.50 13.38
CA GLU A 73 -2.44 1.04 14.64
C GLU A 73 -1.04 0.48 14.41
N VAL A 74 -0.12 0.75 15.35
CA VAL A 74 1.25 0.23 15.33
C VAL A 74 1.60 -0.35 16.67
N ARG A 75 2.21 -1.54 16.68
CA ARG A 75 2.70 -2.19 17.92
C ARG A 75 3.99 -2.94 17.64
N TYR A 76 4.87 -2.99 18.64
CA TYR A 76 6.00 -3.93 18.60
C TYR A 76 5.52 -5.33 18.96
N LYS A 77 6.05 -6.33 18.26
CA LYS A 77 5.96 -7.73 18.67
C LYS A 77 7.37 -8.28 18.83
N TYR A 78 7.57 -9.08 19.87
CA TYR A 78 8.79 -9.84 20.08
C TYR A 78 8.60 -11.21 19.44
N LEU A 79 9.37 -11.48 18.40
CA LEU A 79 9.39 -12.78 17.75
C LEU A 79 10.53 -13.60 18.34
N HIS A 80 10.23 -14.84 18.70
CA HIS A 80 11.28 -15.79 19.09
C HIS A 80 12.10 -16.13 17.86
N THR A 81 13.42 -16.00 17.98
CA THR A 81 14.34 -16.53 16.97
C THR A 81 14.74 -17.95 17.39
N ASN A 82 15.20 -18.74 16.42
CA ASN A 82 15.79 -20.06 16.69
C ASN A 82 17.21 -19.96 17.27
N LEU A 83 17.67 -18.74 17.57
CA LEU A 83 19.00 -18.49 18.12
C LEU A 83 18.89 -18.39 19.64
N VAL A 84 19.81 -19.06 20.30
CA VAL A 84 19.98 -19.02 21.75
C VAL A 84 21.35 -18.42 22.07
N TYR A 85 21.38 -17.56 23.07
CA TYR A 85 22.61 -17.05 23.65
C TYR A 85 22.86 -17.82 24.95
N GLN A 86 24.02 -18.45 25.07
CA GLN A 86 24.37 -19.23 26.25
C GLN A 86 25.18 -18.36 27.22
N ALA A 87 24.67 -18.17 28.43
CA ALA A 87 25.39 -17.54 29.54
C ALA A 87 25.24 -18.38 30.80
N ASP A 88 26.34 -18.56 31.53
CA ASP A 88 26.40 -19.36 32.76
C ASP A 88 25.83 -20.79 32.61
N GLY A 89 25.99 -21.38 31.43
CA GLY A 89 25.49 -22.72 31.11
C GLY A 89 23.98 -22.81 30.85
N VAL A 90 23.28 -21.67 30.81
CA VAL A 90 21.84 -21.59 30.53
C VAL A 90 21.61 -20.94 29.15
N ASP A 91 20.74 -21.54 28.36
CA ASP A 91 20.35 -21.02 27.05
C ASP A 91 19.24 -19.97 27.20
N TYR A 92 19.49 -18.75 26.72
CA TYR A 92 18.53 -17.67 26.66
C TYR A 92 18.04 -17.46 25.22
N PRO A 93 16.72 -17.50 24.96
CA PRO A 93 16.19 -17.29 23.62
C PRO A 93 16.43 -15.84 23.17
N ILE A 94 17.08 -15.67 22.03
CA ILE A 94 17.23 -14.36 21.41
C ILE A 94 15.88 -13.97 20.82
N THR A 95 15.32 -12.84 21.26
CA THR A 95 14.07 -12.30 20.71
C THR A 95 14.38 -11.15 19.76
N LYS A 96 13.70 -11.14 18.62
CA LYS A 96 13.77 -10.04 17.66
C LYS A 96 12.58 -9.13 17.86
N LYS A 97 12.84 -7.85 18.13
CA LYS A 97 11.80 -6.82 18.22
C LYS A 97 11.49 -6.33 16.81
N GLU A 98 10.28 -6.59 16.34
CA GLU A 98 9.81 -6.15 15.01
C GLU A 98 8.57 -5.27 15.14
N LEU A 99 8.44 -4.32 14.22
CA LEU A 99 7.31 -3.39 14.18
C LEU A 99 6.22 -3.94 13.27
N PHE A 100 5.01 -4.01 13.82
CA PHE A 100 3.82 -4.43 13.09
C PHE A 100 2.83 -3.29 13.00
N SER A 101 2.14 -3.21 11.87
CA SER A 101 1.14 -2.21 11.58
C SER A 101 -0.16 -2.84 11.09
N LYS A 102 -1.28 -2.16 11.38
CA LYS A 102 -2.61 -2.52 10.92
C LYS A 102 -3.27 -1.28 10.32
N GLY A 103 -3.77 -1.40 9.09
CA GLY A 103 -4.44 -0.30 8.38
C GLY A 103 -5.83 0.01 8.93
N GLY A 104 -6.68 -1.02 9.05
CA GLY A 104 -8.06 -0.88 9.51
C GLY A 104 -9.02 -0.39 8.42
N ALA A 105 -10.23 -0.01 8.83
CA ALA A 105 -11.34 0.27 7.92
C ALA A 105 -11.10 1.48 7.01
N ASN A 106 -10.49 2.56 7.51
CA ASN A 106 -10.27 3.77 6.71
C ASN A 106 -9.21 3.55 5.64
N TYR A 107 -8.25 2.66 5.89
CA TYR A 107 -7.32 2.20 4.86
C TYR A 107 -8.07 1.51 3.71
N LEU A 108 -8.95 0.56 4.04
CA LEU A 108 -9.77 -0.17 3.05
C LEU A 108 -10.70 0.77 2.27
N TYR A 109 -11.36 1.72 2.93
CA TYR A 109 -12.21 2.70 2.24
C TYR A 109 -11.41 3.58 1.30
N GLY A 110 -10.23 4.08 1.74
CA GLY A 110 -9.36 4.85 0.85
C GLY A 110 -8.90 4.04 -0.36
N TRP A 111 -8.60 2.75 -0.15
CA TRP A 111 -8.26 1.84 -1.24
C TRP A 111 -9.40 1.67 -2.25
N LEU A 112 -10.64 1.46 -1.77
CA LEU A 112 -11.83 1.37 -2.63
C LEU A 112 -12.02 2.64 -3.47
N VAL A 113 -11.76 3.81 -2.90
CA VAL A 113 -11.84 5.09 -3.63
C VAL A 113 -10.74 5.18 -4.71
N ILE A 114 -9.50 4.78 -4.40
CA ILE A 114 -8.40 4.73 -5.38
C ILE A 114 -8.76 3.79 -6.54
N ALA A 115 -9.18 2.57 -6.23
CA ALA A 115 -9.58 1.57 -7.22
C ALA A 115 -10.73 2.10 -8.10
N PHE A 116 -11.73 2.76 -7.51
CA PHE A 116 -12.82 3.39 -8.24
C PHE A 116 -12.32 4.42 -9.26
N PHE A 117 -11.41 5.32 -8.87
CA PHE A 117 -10.84 6.30 -9.81
C PHE A 117 -10.00 5.65 -10.91
N GLN A 118 -9.14 4.68 -10.55
CA GLN A 118 -8.29 3.98 -11.51
C GLN A 118 -9.11 3.26 -12.58
N ILE A 119 -10.14 2.51 -12.15
CA ILE A 119 -11.04 1.79 -13.05
C ILE A 119 -11.84 2.78 -13.90
N SER A 120 -12.44 3.81 -13.30
CA SER A 120 -13.26 4.79 -14.02
C SER A 120 -12.47 5.49 -15.13
N ILE A 121 -11.23 5.90 -14.85
CA ILE A 121 -10.36 6.54 -15.85
C ILE A 121 -9.96 5.53 -16.93
N SER A 122 -9.65 4.28 -16.56
CA SER A 122 -9.29 3.24 -17.52
C SER A 122 -10.46 2.91 -18.46
N MET A 123 -11.69 2.89 -17.96
CA MET A 123 -12.89 2.75 -18.80
C MET A 123 -13.03 3.91 -19.79
N ILE A 124 -12.80 5.14 -19.35
CA ILE A 124 -12.91 6.34 -20.21
C ILE A 124 -11.79 6.41 -21.25
N LYS A 125 -10.54 6.14 -20.85
CA LYS A 125 -9.35 6.33 -21.70
C LYS A 125 -9.01 5.11 -22.56
N HIS A 126 -9.26 3.89 -22.09
CA HIS A 126 -8.93 2.65 -22.79
C HIS A 126 -10.16 1.93 -23.35
N GLY A 127 -11.38 2.46 -23.12
CA GLY A 127 -12.61 1.89 -23.66
C GLY A 127 -12.98 0.53 -23.05
N LEU A 128 -12.57 0.29 -21.80
CA LEU A 128 -12.94 -0.93 -21.08
C LEU A 128 -14.45 -1.00 -20.87
N ASN A 129 -15.00 -2.20 -20.99
CA ASN A 129 -16.42 -2.46 -20.80
C ASN A 129 -16.70 -2.83 -19.34
N MET A 130 -17.98 -2.72 -18.93
CA MET A 130 -18.42 -3.16 -17.59
C MET A 130 -18.16 -4.66 -17.34
N SER A 131 -17.99 -5.47 -18.40
CA SER A 131 -17.60 -6.87 -18.30
C SER A 131 -16.20 -7.09 -17.74
N ASP A 132 -15.32 -6.09 -17.87
CA ASP A 132 -13.89 -6.18 -17.53
C ASP A 132 -13.63 -5.76 -16.07
N LEU A 133 -14.65 -5.21 -15.41
CA LEU A 133 -14.61 -4.75 -14.04
C LEU A 133 -14.11 -5.82 -13.04
N PRO A 134 -14.56 -7.09 -13.08
CA PRO A 134 -14.09 -8.12 -12.16
C PRO A 134 -12.58 -8.39 -12.31
N SER A 135 -12.09 -8.48 -13.55
CA SER A 135 -10.66 -8.71 -13.81
C SER A 135 -9.79 -7.52 -13.39
N GLU A 136 -10.24 -6.28 -13.62
CA GLU A 136 -9.53 -5.08 -13.18
C GLU A 136 -9.46 -4.99 -11.65
N LEU A 137 -10.59 -5.24 -10.97
CA LEU A 137 -10.62 -5.26 -9.51
C LEU A 137 -9.72 -6.36 -8.94
N LEU A 138 -9.75 -7.55 -9.54
CA LEU A 138 -8.91 -8.66 -9.14
C LEU A 138 -7.42 -8.32 -9.32
N ALA A 139 -7.05 -7.70 -10.44
CA ALA A 139 -5.69 -7.25 -10.71
C ALA A 139 -5.22 -6.24 -9.65
N GLU A 140 -6.03 -5.25 -9.28
CA GLU A 140 -5.66 -4.29 -8.23
C GLU A 140 -5.51 -4.95 -6.85
N ILE A 141 -6.37 -5.92 -6.49
CA ILE A 141 -6.21 -6.67 -5.24
C ILE A 141 -4.89 -7.45 -5.24
N PHE A 142 -4.56 -8.12 -6.35
CA PHE A 142 -3.31 -8.87 -6.45
C PHE A 142 -2.08 -7.97 -6.35
N LYS A 143 -2.09 -6.79 -6.98
CA LYS A 143 -0.98 -5.83 -6.90
C LYS A 143 -0.73 -5.34 -5.47
N ASP A 144 -1.75 -5.30 -4.62
CA ASP A 144 -1.62 -4.91 -3.21
C ASP A 144 -1.26 -6.06 -2.27
N LEU A 145 -1.78 -7.26 -2.52
CA LEU A 145 -1.39 -8.46 -1.78
C LEU A 145 0.05 -8.87 -2.09
N PHE A 146 0.46 -8.71 -3.34
CA PHE A 146 1.70 -9.24 -3.86
C PHE A 146 2.45 -8.17 -4.65
N VAL A 147 3.48 -7.62 -4.01
CA VAL A 147 4.37 -6.58 -4.56
C VAL A 147 4.88 -6.90 -5.97
N ILE A 148 5.12 -8.17 -6.28
CA ILE A 148 5.59 -8.61 -7.61
C ILE A 148 4.66 -8.13 -8.72
N PHE A 149 3.34 -8.25 -8.55
CA PHE A 149 2.38 -7.87 -9.57
C PHE A 149 2.35 -6.37 -9.81
N ARG A 150 2.66 -5.56 -8.78
CA ARG A 150 2.82 -4.11 -8.94
C ARG A 150 4.06 -3.79 -9.78
N ILE A 151 5.18 -4.46 -9.53
CA ILE A 151 6.46 -4.18 -10.23
C ILE A 151 6.42 -4.60 -11.71
N THR A 152 5.70 -5.68 -12.03
CA THR A 152 5.61 -6.20 -13.40
C THR A 152 4.54 -5.53 -14.27
N ASP A 153 3.78 -4.58 -13.71
CA ASP A 153 2.68 -3.93 -14.41
C ASP A 153 3.17 -2.82 -15.37
N SER A 154 3.43 -3.20 -16.62
CA SER A 154 3.90 -2.28 -17.66
C SER A 154 2.79 -1.62 -18.49
N GLU A 155 1.54 -2.07 -18.35
CA GLU A 155 0.43 -1.66 -19.22
C GLU A 155 -0.51 -0.65 -18.56
N SER A 156 -0.33 -0.40 -17.25
CA SER A 156 -1.13 0.58 -16.52
C SER A 156 -0.89 2.01 -17.01
N GLY A 157 -1.99 2.77 -17.11
CA GLY A 157 -1.94 4.20 -17.40
C GLY A 157 -1.25 4.99 -16.29
N TRP A 158 -0.68 6.14 -16.62
CA TRP A 158 0.06 7.01 -15.68
C TRP A 158 -0.75 7.37 -14.41
N TRP A 159 -2.08 7.43 -14.50
CA TRP A 159 -2.98 7.72 -13.38
C TRP A 159 -2.98 6.63 -12.30
N VAL A 160 -2.71 5.37 -12.68
CA VAL A 160 -2.60 4.24 -11.73
C VAL A 160 -1.40 4.47 -10.82
N TRP A 161 -0.25 4.78 -11.42
CA TRP A 161 1.00 5.07 -10.73
C TRP A 161 0.94 6.34 -9.91
N GLU A 162 0.28 7.39 -10.41
CA GLU A 162 0.06 8.63 -9.66
C GLU A 162 -0.76 8.38 -8.40
N LEU A 163 -1.97 7.82 -8.55
CA LEU A 163 -2.90 7.60 -7.46
C LEU A 163 -2.29 6.70 -6.38
N TYR A 164 -1.61 5.61 -6.80
CA TYR A 164 -0.91 4.72 -5.88
C TYR A 164 0.22 5.43 -5.12
N SER A 165 1.11 6.10 -5.84
CA SER A 165 2.35 6.63 -5.28
C SER A 165 2.11 7.85 -4.42
N ILE A 166 1.29 8.80 -4.88
CA ILE A 166 0.99 10.02 -4.13
C ILE A 166 0.18 9.69 -2.88
N SER A 167 -0.81 8.79 -2.95
CA SER A 167 -1.57 8.39 -1.77
C SER A 167 -0.69 7.64 -0.76
N SER A 168 0.18 6.73 -1.22
CA SER A 168 1.08 5.97 -0.35
C SER A 168 2.15 6.85 0.30
N ILE A 169 2.72 7.81 -0.44
CA ILE A 169 3.67 8.79 0.11
C ILE A 169 2.96 9.70 1.11
N SER A 170 1.77 10.21 0.77
CA SER A 170 0.98 11.04 1.67
C SER A 170 0.64 10.29 2.96
N TYR A 171 0.20 9.04 2.83
CA TYR A 171 -0.05 8.12 3.93
C TYR A 171 1.20 7.96 4.81
N LEU A 172 2.35 7.63 4.21
CA LEU A 172 3.62 7.50 4.95
C LEU A 172 3.98 8.78 5.71
N ILE A 173 3.92 9.94 5.06
CA ILE A 173 4.24 11.23 5.67
C ILE A 173 3.32 11.51 6.87
N CYS A 174 2.02 11.30 6.70
CA CYS A 174 1.05 11.47 7.77
C CYS A 174 1.31 10.49 8.93
N LEU A 175 1.64 9.22 8.62
CA LEU A 175 1.95 8.22 9.63
C LEU A 175 3.22 8.51 10.43
N ILE A 176 4.30 8.92 9.76
CA ILE A 176 5.56 9.27 10.43
C ILE A 176 5.34 10.47 11.36
N ARG A 177 4.47 11.41 10.99
CA ARG A 177 4.12 12.57 11.82
C ARG A 177 3.24 12.20 13.02
N SER A 178 2.33 11.23 12.88
CA SER A 178 1.42 10.84 13.94
C SER A 178 1.95 9.72 14.85
N SER A 179 2.92 8.92 14.38
CA SER A 179 3.46 7.77 15.10
C SER A 179 4.99 7.84 15.25
N PRO A 180 5.49 8.23 16.44
CA PRO A 180 6.93 8.24 16.73
C PRO A 180 7.59 6.87 16.54
N LEU A 181 6.87 5.78 16.84
CA LEU A 181 7.39 4.41 16.71
C LEU A 181 7.70 4.06 15.24
N LEU A 182 6.81 4.45 14.33
CA LEU A 182 7.01 4.21 12.90
C LEU A 182 8.14 5.09 12.36
N ALA A 183 8.21 6.35 12.78
CA ALA A 183 9.27 7.27 12.41
C ALA A 183 10.66 6.71 12.78
N GLN A 184 10.82 6.18 14.01
CA GLN A 184 12.06 5.56 14.46
C GLN A 184 12.44 4.34 13.60
N HIS A 185 11.48 3.49 13.27
CA HIS A 185 11.74 2.26 12.51
C HIS A 185 12.08 2.53 11.04
N ILE A 186 11.32 3.40 10.37
CA ILE A 186 11.51 3.68 8.94
C ILE A 186 12.69 4.62 8.70
N LEU A 187 12.79 5.71 9.46
CA LEU A 187 13.82 6.74 9.26
C LEU A 187 15.11 6.46 10.04
N LYS A 188 15.15 5.41 10.88
CA LYS A 188 16.27 5.13 11.80
C LYS A 188 16.62 6.34 12.69
N LYS A 189 15.62 7.14 13.07
CA LYS A 189 15.84 8.32 13.92
C LYS A 189 15.98 7.88 15.37
N ASP A 190 17.13 8.12 15.99
CA ASP A 190 17.37 7.83 17.41
C ASP A 190 16.55 8.75 18.33
N PRO A 191 16.11 8.28 19.52
CA PRO A 191 15.29 9.06 20.46
C PRO A 191 16.03 10.23 21.13
N LEU A 192 17.31 10.43 20.82
CA LEU A 192 18.18 11.45 21.42
C LEU A 192 18.56 12.60 20.46
N ASN A 193 17.90 12.70 19.29
CA ASN A 193 18.08 13.81 18.32
C ASN A 193 16.75 14.48 17.89
#